data_AF-R7YK67-F1
#
_entry.id   AF-R7YK67-F1
#
_cell.length_a   1.000
_cell.length_b   1.000
_cell.length_c   1.000
_cell.angle_alpha   90.00
_cell.angle_beta   90.00
_cell.angle_gamma   90.00
#
_symmetry.space_group_name_H-M   'P 1'
#
loop_
_entity.id
_entity.type
_entity.pdbx_description
1 polymer ?
#
loop_
_entity_poly.entity_id
_entity_poly.type
_entity_poly.pdbx_seq_one_letter_code
_entity_poly.pdbx_strand_id
1 'polypeptide(L)'
;MAANPQPLDQQGAGSTVDLNSSKNPSSQSNTCTVTDIPTEADFAHHTSSLPSSALLVLYFHAPWAAPCKQMSTILETLASTYTVESPPQLAFLSINAEELPEVSEQYDVTAVPYIVLQRGGETLETISGGDAGKVRAAVEKHAGKSANPGKAGLPPPQAVSRPTQQEPVNLENGKSEEKNGDAGGASNLSKYAPSENDPKTAPEYSSGEKQGKEELFERLGELVKAAPVMLFMKGTPSAPQCGFSRQTVSMLREKGVRYGFFNILADDEVRQGLKEFSDWPTFPQVYVGGELIGGLDILKEEFENDSDFLKDYSVSSQRNSGGPAAPQQQAKAA
;
A
#
# COMPACT_ATOMS: atom_id res chain seq x y z
N MET A 1 72.16 60.61 -20.10
CA MET A 1 72.14 61.65 -19.04
C MET A 1 71.01 61.25 -18.10
N ALA A 2 71.26 60.48 -17.04
CA ALA A 2 71.59 60.95 -15.67
C ALA A 2 70.49 61.90 -15.14
N ALA A 3 69.85 61.72 -13.98
CA ALA A 3 70.13 60.91 -12.79
C ALA A 3 68.85 60.80 -11.94
N ASN A 4 68.82 59.80 -11.04
CA ASN A 4 67.95 59.74 -9.87
C ASN A 4 68.50 60.67 -8.76
N PRO A 5 67.68 61.15 -7.81
CA PRO A 5 67.97 60.81 -6.42
C PRO A 5 66.73 60.58 -5.51
N GLN A 6 66.92 59.69 -4.53
CA GLN A 6 66.08 59.47 -3.33
C GLN A 6 66.29 60.58 -2.28
N PRO A 7 65.47 60.67 -1.22
CA PRO A 7 65.91 60.06 0.05
C PRO A 7 64.81 59.40 0.92
N LEU A 8 65.33 58.77 1.98
CA LEU A 8 64.80 57.82 2.96
C LEU A 8 64.30 58.50 4.27
N ASP A 9 63.66 57.67 5.13
CA ASP A 9 63.38 57.76 6.58
C ASP A 9 61.94 58.11 6.99
N GLN A 10 61.12 57.21 7.58
CA GLN A 10 61.18 56.32 8.78
C GLN A 10 60.69 56.97 10.09
N GLN A 11 59.55 56.44 10.58
CA GLN A 11 59.07 56.23 11.98
C GLN A 11 57.52 56.14 11.92
N GLY A 12 56.75 55.22 12.50
CA GLY A 12 56.97 54.10 13.42
C GLY A 12 55.71 53.92 14.29
N ALA A 13 55.26 52.67 14.46
CA ALA A 13 54.30 52.11 15.44
C ALA A 13 52.79 52.06 15.10
N GLY A 14 52.24 50.82 15.02
CA GLY A 14 50.80 50.56 14.97
C GLY A 14 50.38 49.17 14.48
N SER A 15 50.88 48.12 15.13
CA SER A 15 50.44 46.71 15.09
C SER A 15 48.97 46.45 14.68
N THR A 16 48.71 45.61 13.68
CA THR A 16 47.99 44.31 13.81
C THR A 16 48.04 43.59 12.46
N VAL A 17 48.56 42.36 12.52
CA VAL A 17 48.65 41.41 11.41
C VAL A 17 47.42 40.52 11.45
N ASP A 18 46.49 40.68 10.51
CA ASP A 18 45.42 39.69 10.30
C ASP A 18 45.95 38.58 9.37
N LEU A 19 46.59 37.60 9.98
CA LEU A 19 46.80 36.26 9.45
C LEU A 19 45.55 35.41 9.73
N ASN A 20 45.19 34.58 8.75
CA ASN A 20 44.10 33.58 8.72
C ASN A 20 42.68 34.09 8.44
N SER A 21 42.35 34.16 7.16
CA SER A 21 41.06 33.63 6.67
C SER A 21 41.34 32.47 5.72
N SER A 22 41.85 31.38 6.28
CA SER A 22 41.71 30.06 5.67
C SER A 22 40.23 29.70 5.78
N LYS A 23 39.51 29.90 4.68
CA LYS A 23 38.12 29.49 4.52
C LYS A 23 38.09 27.97 4.66
N ASN A 24 37.68 27.52 5.85
CA ASN A 24 37.44 26.11 6.17
C ASN A 24 36.49 25.53 5.10
N PRO A 25 36.83 24.46 4.36
CA PRO A 25 35.88 23.82 3.47
C PRO A 25 34.73 23.31 4.33
N SER A 26 33.52 23.78 4.02
CA SER A 26 32.25 23.32 4.58
C SER A 26 32.27 21.80 4.74
N SER A 27 32.27 21.34 5.98
CA SER A 27 32.06 19.95 6.37
C SER A 27 30.74 19.48 5.76
N GLN A 28 30.80 18.73 4.66
CA GLN A 28 29.64 18.05 4.09
C GLN A 28 29.09 17.10 5.16
N SER A 29 27.81 17.25 5.48
CA SER A 29 27.11 16.36 6.39
C SER A 29 27.01 14.99 5.74
N ASN A 30 27.81 14.01 6.18
CA ASN A 30 27.77 12.63 5.68
C ASN A 30 26.58 11.84 6.24
N THR A 31 25.44 12.49 6.46
CA THR A 31 24.25 11.90 7.09
C THR A 31 23.20 11.55 6.05
N CYS A 32 22.42 10.50 6.26
CA CYS A 32 21.29 10.19 5.40
C CYS A 32 20.24 11.30 5.45
N THR A 33 19.51 11.45 4.35
CA THR A 33 18.39 12.39 4.21
C THR A 33 17.17 11.64 3.70
N VAL A 34 15.99 12.22 3.91
CA VAL A 34 14.77 11.77 3.26
C VAL A 34 14.78 12.29 1.83
N THR A 35 14.65 11.41 0.85
CA THR A 35 14.65 11.73 -0.58
C THR A 35 13.22 11.75 -1.09
N ASP A 36 12.78 12.86 -1.69
CA ASP A 36 11.47 12.97 -2.31
C ASP A 36 11.42 12.21 -3.64
N ILE A 37 10.31 11.50 -3.90
CA ILE A 37 10.09 10.69 -5.09
C ILE A 37 8.91 11.30 -5.87
N PRO A 38 9.18 12.08 -6.93
CA PRO A 38 8.13 12.82 -7.63
C PRO A 38 7.44 12.02 -8.74
N THR A 39 8.02 10.90 -9.18
CA THR A 39 7.46 10.07 -10.26
C THR A 39 7.65 8.57 -9.99
N GLU A 40 6.85 7.74 -10.66
CA GLU A 40 6.97 6.28 -10.64
C GLU A 40 8.31 5.80 -11.22
N ALA A 41 8.83 6.52 -12.22
CA ALA A 41 10.14 6.22 -12.82
C ALA A 41 11.27 6.43 -11.81
N ASP A 42 11.21 7.49 -11.01
CA ASP A 42 12.17 7.75 -9.94
C ASP A 42 12.08 6.68 -8.84
N PHE A 43 10.85 6.27 -8.49
CA PHE A 43 10.63 5.17 -7.54
C PHE A 43 11.28 3.87 -8.02
N ALA A 44 11.06 3.50 -9.29
CA ALA A 44 11.63 2.29 -9.90
C ALA A 44 13.17 2.37 -9.97
N HIS A 45 13.72 3.53 -10.33
CA HIS A 45 15.17 3.76 -10.37
C HIS A 45 15.80 3.66 -8.98
N HIS A 46 15.24 4.30 -7.96
CA HIS A 46 15.75 4.22 -6.59
C HIS A 46 15.70 2.80 -6.03
N THR A 47 14.61 2.07 -6.29
CA THR A 47 14.45 0.70 -5.76
C THR A 47 15.39 -0.29 -6.46
N SER A 48 15.67 -0.11 -7.75
CA SER A 48 16.56 -1.01 -8.52
C SER A 48 18.06 -0.70 -8.40
N SER A 49 18.42 0.55 -8.08
CA SER A 49 19.83 0.97 -7.95
C SER A 49 20.46 0.63 -6.59
N LEU A 50 19.64 0.36 -5.57
CA LEU A 50 20.10 0.00 -4.23
C LEU A 50 20.48 -1.49 -4.13
N PRO A 51 21.48 -1.83 -3.30
CA PRO A 51 21.76 -3.24 -2.99
C PRO A 51 20.52 -3.93 -2.42
N SER A 52 20.29 -5.20 -2.78
CA SER A 52 19.17 -5.97 -2.23
C SER A 52 19.24 -6.15 -0.70
N SER A 53 20.41 -5.97 -0.08
CA SER A 53 20.59 -5.95 1.37
C SER A 53 20.23 -4.62 2.03
N ALA A 54 20.09 -3.54 1.27
CA ALA A 54 19.78 -2.22 1.81
C ALA A 54 18.35 -2.18 2.36
N LEU A 55 18.19 -1.52 3.51
CA LEU A 55 16.87 -1.19 4.05
C LEU A 55 16.32 0.04 3.35
N LEU A 56 15.13 -0.06 2.79
CA LEU A 56 14.36 1.09 2.31
C LEU A 56 13.26 1.40 3.32
N VAL A 57 13.21 2.65 3.75
CA VAL A 57 12.11 3.22 4.55
C VAL A 57 11.28 4.07 3.60
N LEU A 58 10.15 3.53 3.15
CA LEU A 58 9.21 4.22 2.27
C LEU A 58 8.17 4.94 3.13
N TYR A 59 7.97 6.22 2.88
CA TYR A 59 7.05 7.07 3.61
C TYR A 59 6.00 7.65 2.66
N PHE A 60 4.80 7.09 2.72
CA PHE A 60 3.64 7.56 1.99
C PHE A 60 2.92 8.66 2.79
N HIS A 61 2.74 9.81 2.16
CA HIS A 61 2.17 10.99 2.80
C HIS A 61 1.20 11.76 1.91
N ALA A 62 0.42 12.64 2.54
CA ALA A 62 -0.27 13.72 1.86
C ALA A 62 0.23 15.06 2.46
N PRO A 63 0.71 16.01 1.64
CA PRO A 63 1.34 17.25 2.14
C PRO A 63 0.35 18.13 2.93
N TRP A 64 -0.95 18.00 2.67
CA TRP A 64 -2.01 18.72 3.36
C TRP A 64 -2.37 18.12 4.73
N ALA A 65 -2.00 16.88 5.02
CA ALA A 65 -2.38 16.19 6.25
C ALA A 65 -1.47 16.55 7.43
N ALA A 66 -2.04 17.10 8.51
CA ALA A 66 -1.28 17.50 9.71
C ALA A 66 -0.44 16.36 10.35
N PRO A 67 -0.95 15.11 10.46
CA PRO A 67 -0.14 14.00 10.96
C PRO A 67 1.08 13.68 10.08
N CYS A 68 0.99 13.94 8.77
CA CYS A 68 2.13 13.77 7.85
C CYS A 68 3.23 14.81 8.12
N LYS A 69 2.88 16.07 8.38
CA LYS A 69 3.89 17.12 8.70
C LYS A 69 4.75 16.75 9.90
N GLN A 70 4.12 16.19 10.94
CA GLN A 70 4.83 15.67 12.12
C GLN A 70 5.76 14.51 11.74
N MET A 71 5.26 13.54 10.97
CA MET A 71 6.04 12.37 10.56
C MET A 71 7.24 12.75 9.67
N SER A 72 7.09 13.72 8.76
CA SER A 72 8.20 14.23 7.96
C SER A 72 9.35 14.73 8.84
N THR A 73 9.03 15.51 9.89
CA THR A 73 10.05 16.04 10.83
C THR A 73 10.75 14.90 11.57
N ILE A 74 10.01 13.87 11.97
CA ILE A 74 10.53 12.68 12.65
C ILE A 74 11.47 11.91 11.73
N LEU A 75 11.07 11.65 10.49
CA LEU A 75 11.86 10.89 9.52
C LEU A 75 13.10 11.65 9.07
N GLU A 76 13.03 12.97 8.87
CA GLU A 76 14.19 13.82 8.61
C GLU A 76 15.20 13.77 9.77
N THR A 77 14.70 13.91 11.01
CA THR A 77 15.53 13.82 12.21
C THR A 77 16.16 12.44 12.32
N LEU A 78 15.37 11.38 12.13
CA LEU A 78 15.83 10.00 12.21
C LEU A 78 16.86 9.70 11.12
N ALA A 79 16.61 10.08 9.87
CA ALA A 79 17.54 9.90 8.76
C ALA A 79 18.89 10.57 9.05
N SER A 80 18.87 11.77 9.63
CA SER A 80 20.10 12.49 9.99
C SER A 80 20.97 11.78 11.05
N THR A 81 20.42 10.79 11.79
CA THR A 81 21.19 10.00 12.75
C THR A 81 21.99 8.86 12.12
N TYR A 82 21.72 8.54 10.84
CA TYR A 82 22.45 7.55 10.06
C TYR A 82 23.46 8.23 9.14
N THR A 83 24.57 7.54 8.85
CA THR A 83 25.59 8.03 7.92
C THR A 83 25.40 7.43 6.54
N VAL A 84 25.73 8.20 5.50
CA VAL A 84 25.75 7.71 4.12
C VAL A 84 26.93 6.75 3.97
N GLU A 85 26.64 5.53 3.53
CA GLU A 85 27.62 4.48 3.27
C GLU A 85 27.71 4.17 1.77
N SER A 86 28.84 3.63 1.32
CA SER A 86 29.02 3.14 -0.05
C SER A 86 29.51 1.69 -0.03
N PRO A 87 28.70 0.71 -0.48
CA PRO A 87 27.36 0.88 -1.05
C PRO A 87 26.30 1.24 0.02
N PRO A 88 25.20 1.94 -0.34
CA PRO A 88 24.17 2.35 0.62
C PRO A 88 23.54 1.15 1.32
N GLN A 89 23.45 1.22 2.65
CA GLN A 89 22.78 0.19 3.47
C GLN A 89 21.37 0.60 3.93
N LEU A 90 21.04 1.90 3.83
CA LEU A 90 19.79 2.47 4.29
C LEU A 90 19.40 3.66 3.41
N ALA A 91 18.14 3.74 3.00
CA ALA A 91 17.57 4.87 2.29
C ALA A 91 16.19 5.23 2.85
N PHE A 92 15.90 6.52 2.92
CA PHE A 92 14.59 7.05 3.31
C PHE A 92 13.97 7.73 2.09
N LEU A 93 12.79 7.27 1.65
CA LEU A 93 12.08 7.80 0.49
C LEU A 93 10.73 8.39 0.93
N SER A 94 10.45 9.62 0.52
CA SER A 94 9.15 10.30 0.70
C SER A 94 8.35 10.16 -0.58
N ILE A 95 7.11 9.71 -0.47
CA ILE A 95 6.23 9.41 -1.60
C ILE A 95 4.90 10.11 -1.34
N ASN A 96 4.52 11.03 -2.21
CA ASN A 96 3.18 11.61 -2.16
C ASN A 96 2.16 10.56 -2.63
N ALA A 97 1.31 10.12 -1.71
CA ALA A 97 0.40 9.01 -1.97
C ALA A 97 -0.67 9.32 -3.02
N GLU A 98 -0.99 10.61 -3.21
CA GLU A 98 -1.98 11.10 -4.17
C GLU A 98 -1.39 11.31 -5.56
N GLU A 99 -0.12 11.71 -5.64
CA GLU A 99 0.57 11.95 -6.91
C GLU A 99 1.13 10.67 -7.52
N LEU A 100 1.42 9.65 -6.69
CA LEU A 100 1.92 8.34 -7.13
C LEU A 100 0.93 7.22 -6.77
N PRO A 101 -0.30 7.23 -7.32
CA PRO A 101 -1.36 6.30 -6.93
C PRO A 101 -1.01 4.84 -7.25
N GLU A 102 -0.20 4.57 -8.26
CA GLU A 102 0.23 3.20 -8.60
C GLU A 102 1.17 2.61 -7.55
N VAL A 103 2.12 3.41 -7.06
CA VAL A 103 3.04 3.02 -5.99
C VAL A 103 2.24 2.86 -4.70
N SER A 104 1.36 3.79 -4.37
CA SER A 104 0.44 3.67 -3.23
C SER A 104 -0.41 2.39 -3.29
N GLU A 105 -0.91 2.04 -4.48
CA GLU A 105 -1.63 0.79 -4.71
C GLU A 105 -0.77 -0.45 -4.47
N GLN A 106 0.50 -0.42 -4.88
CA GLN A 106 1.42 -1.54 -4.73
C GLN A 106 1.67 -1.90 -3.26
N TYR A 107 1.64 -0.89 -2.39
CA TYR A 107 1.87 -1.05 -0.95
C TYR A 107 0.59 -1.04 -0.11
N ASP A 108 -0.59 -1.14 -0.74
CA ASP A 108 -1.90 -1.12 -0.07
C ASP A 108 -2.09 0.10 0.84
N VAL A 109 -1.66 1.28 0.41
CA VAL A 109 -1.77 2.51 1.21
C VAL A 109 -3.24 2.94 1.30
N THR A 110 -3.80 2.90 2.51
CA THR A 110 -5.22 3.21 2.77
C THR A 110 -5.43 4.50 3.56
N ALA A 111 -4.38 4.96 4.22
CA ALA A 111 -4.38 6.12 5.09
C ALA A 111 -2.94 6.61 5.17
N VAL A 112 -2.76 7.91 5.36
CA VAL A 112 -1.43 8.52 5.53
C VAL A 112 -1.36 9.23 6.88
N PRO A 113 -0.18 9.28 7.54
CA PRO A 113 1.10 8.74 7.10
C PRO A 113 1.16 7.21 7.14
N TYR A 114 1.81 6.60 6.15
CA TYR A 114 2.03 5.15 6.10
C TYR A 114 3.49 4.86 5.77
N ILE A 115 4.13 4.01 6.58
CA ILE A 115 5.54 3.71 6.49
C ILE A 115 5.71 2.23 6.17
N VAL A 116 6.53 1.92 5.18
CA VAL A 116 6.93 0.55 4.81
C VAL A 116 8.43 0.43 4.96
N LEU A 117 8.87 -0.58 5.71
CA LEU A 117 10.26 -0.99 5.77
C LEU A 117 10.41 -2.21 4.87
N GLN A 118 11.28 -2.13 3.87
CA GLN A 118 11.50 -3.23 2.93
C GLN A 118 12.99 -3.47 2.68
N ARG A 119 13.33 -4.70 2.30
CA ARG A 119 14.68 -5.08 1.87
C ARG A 119 14.54 -6.06 0.71
N GLY A 120 15.26 -5.82 -0.39
CA GLY A 120 15.21 -6.69 -1.57
C GLY A 120 13.81 -6.87 -2.17
N GLY A 121 12.94 -5.86 -2.04
CA GLY A 121 11.54 -5.90 -2.49
C GLY A 121 10.57 -6.63 -1.53
N GLU A 122 11.06 -7.20 -0.44
CA GLU A 122 10.22 -7.83 0.59
C GLU A 122 9.86 -6.81 1.68
N THR A 123 8.57 -6.65 1.95
CA THR A 123 8.06 -5.85 3.08
C THR A 123 8.36 -6.55 4.40
N LEU A 124 9.21 -5.94 5.21
CA LEU A 124 9.60 -6.43 6.54
C LEU A 124 8.63 -5.98 7.63
N GLU A 125 8.16 -4.73 7.56
CA GLU A 125 7.29 -4.14 8.56
C GLU A 125 6.52 -2.94 7.98
N THR A 126 5.26 -2.77 8.40
CA THR A 126 4.42 -1.63 7.98
C THR A 126 3.84 -0.93 9.19
N ILE A 127 3.80 0.40 9.16
CA ILE A 127 3.28 1.22 10.25
C ILE A 127 2.30 2.22 9.65
N SER A 128 1.06 2.20 10.14
CA SER A 128 0.03 3.16 9.76
C SER A 128 -0.18 4.18 10.88
N GLY A 129 -0.25 5.46 10.52
CA GLY A 129 -0.51 6.57 11.44
C GLY A 129 0.75 7.20 12.05
N GLY A 130 0.54 8.22 12.88
CA GLY A 130 1.59 9.11 13.38
C GLY A 130 2.42 8.60 14.57
N ASP A 131 2.54 7.29 14.77
CA ASP A 131 3.26 6.73 15.92
C ASP A 131 4.79 6.77 15.72
N ALA A 132 5.39 7.89 16.12
CA ALA A 132 6.82 8.15 16.02
C ALA A 132 7.69 7.08 16.71
N GLY A 133 7.21 6.57 17.85
CA GLY A 133 7.93 5.58 18.65
C GLY A 133 8.04 4.25 17.91
N LYS A 134 6.95 3.80 17.28
CA LYS A 134 6.96 2.60 16.43
C LYS A 134 7.87 2.77 15.22
N VAL A 135 7.81 3.92 14.52
CA VAL A 135 8.65 4.18 13.34
C VAL A 135 10.13 4.09 13.71
N ARG A 136 10.54 4.78 14.78
CA ARG A 136 11.92 4.74 15.25
C ARG A 136 12.36 3.32 15.62
N ALA A 137 11.56 2.61 16.42
CA ALA A 137 11.87 1.26 16.87
C ALA A 137 12.01 0.29 15.68
N ALA A 138 11.15 0.40 14.67
CA ALA A 138 11.21 -0.42 13.47
C ALA A 138 12.47 -0.13 12.65
N VAL A 139 12.80 1.15 12.41
CA VAL A 139 14.02 1.51 11.68
C VAL A 139 15.26 1.03 12.43
N GLU A 140 15.37 1.26 13.74
CA GLU A 140 16.51 0.78 14.55
C GLU A 140 16.64 -0.75 14.53
N LYS A 141 15.52 -1.47 14.63
CA LYS A 141 15.46 -2.93 14.55
C LYS A 141 16.02 -3.46 13.23
N HIS A 142 15.69 -2.80 12.10
CA HIS A 142 16.01 -3.32 10.77
C HIS A 142 17.28 -2.72 10.14
N ALA A 143 17.72 -1.52 10.56
CA ALA A 143 18.91 -0.84 10.03
C ALA A 143 20.24 -1.41 10.55
N GLY A 144 20.22 -2.20 11.62
CA GLY A 144 21.43 -2.77 12.23
C GLY A 144 22.24 -1.76 13.05
N LYS A 145 23.35 -2.22 13.65
CA LYS A 145 24.17 -1.48 14.64
C LYS A 145 24.93 -0.24 14.11
N SER A 146 24.61 0.30 12.93
CA SER A 146 25.24 1.51 12.37
C SER A 146 24.58 2.82 12.84
N ALA A 147 23.46 2.76 13.57
CA ALA A 147 22.84 3.94 14.17
C ALA A 147 23.77 4.56 15.23
N ASN A 148 24.17 5.83 15.07
CA ASN A 148 24.97 6.53 16.07
C ASN A 148 24.00 7.27 17.03
N PRO A 149 23.65 6.74 18.22
CA PRO A 149 22.48 7.19 18.98
C PRO A 149 22.68 8.54 19.69
N GLY A 150 23.84 9.19 19.49
CA GLY A 150 24.40 10.17 20.42
C GLY A 150 24.07 11.65 20.19
N LYS A 151 23.11 12.04 19.34
CA LYS A 151 22.92 13.49 19.05
C LYS A 151 21.52 14.02 18.69
N ALA A 152 20.45 13.25 18.79
CA ALA A 152 19.10 13.74 18.48
C ALA A 152 18.22 13.84 19.73
N GLY A 153 18.17 15.03 20.32
CA GLY A 153 17.14 15.38 21.30
C GLY A 153 15.80 15.55 20.58
N LEU A 154 14.86 14.64 20.81
CA LEU A 154 13.51 14.73 20.27
C LEU A 154 12.65 15.72 21.09
N PRO A 155 11.73 16.46 20.47
CA PRO A 155 10.66 17.15 21.18
C PRO A 155 9.72 16.14 21.86
N PRO A 156 9.11 16.50 23.01
CA PRO A 156 8.33 15.56 23.82
C PRO A 156 7.06 15.05 23.11
N PRO A 157 6.62 13.81 23.43
CA PRO A 157 5.37 13.26 22.91
C PRO A 157 4.19 14.10 23.42
N GLN A 158 3.41 14.68 22.50
CA GLN A 158 2.14 15.31 22.86
C GLN A 158 1.04 14.24 22.93
N ALA A 159 0.42 14.13 24.11
CA ALA A 159 -0.72 13.27 24.34
C ALA A 159 -1.90 13.72 23.47
N VAL A 160 -2.44 12.79 22.68
CA VAL A 160 -3.64 13.01 21.89
C VAL A 160 -4.84 13.00 22.86
N SER A 161 -5.36 14.18 23.19
CA SER A 161 -6.62 14.30 23.93
C SER A 161 -7.77 13.85 23.03
N ARG A 162 -8.33 12.67 23.32
CA ARG A 162 -9.59 12.17 22.71
C ARG A 162 -10.77 12.96 23.31
N PRO A 163 -11.75 13.45 22.52
CA PRO A 163 -12.99 13.99 23.07
C PRO A 163 -13.85 12.88 23.67
N THR A 164 -14.36 13.14 24.87
CA THR A 164 -15.15 12.26 25.73
C THR A 164 -16.55 11.98 25.16
N GLN A 165 -16.95 10.71 25.09
CA GLN A 165 -18.37 10.32 25.16
C GLN A 165 -18.53 9.29 26.29
N GLN A 166 -19.57 9.50 27.07
CA GLN A 166 -19.85 8.94 28.39
C GLN A 166 -20.19 7.45 28.34
N GLU A 167 -19.70 6.70 29.33
CA GLU A 167 -20.18 5.37 29.70
C GLU A 167 -21.65 5.42 30.17
N PRO A 168 -22.31 4.25 30.29
CA PRO A 168 -22.53 3.83 31.67
C PRO A 168 -22.22 2.35 31.94
N VAL A 169 -21.43 2.19 33.01
CA VAL A 169 -21.52 1.27 34.15
C VAL A 169 -21.43 -0.27 33.96
N ASN A 170 -20.41 -0.77 34.66
CA ASN A 170 -20.01 -2.13 35.00
C ASN A 170 -21.04 -2.93 35.82
N LEU A 171 -21.05 -4.25 35.64
CA LEU A 171 -21.36 -5.22 36.70
C LEU A 171 -20.41 -6.43 36.58
N GLU A 172 -19.72 -6.68 37.68
CA GLU A 172 -18.55 -7.54 37.85
C GLU A 172 -18.87 -9.03 38.12
N ASN A 173 -17.86 -9.85 37.78
CA ASN A 173 -17.38 -11.09 38.43
C ASN A 173 -18.12 -12.43 38.30
N GLY A 174 -17.34 -13.45 37.87
CA GLY A 174 -17.61 -14.86 38.18
C GLY A 174 -16.78 -15.89 37.39
N LYS A 175 -15.63 -16.31 37.95
CA LYS A 175 -14.72 -17.40 37.52
C LYS A 175 -15.39 -18.79 37.37
N SER A 176 -14.89 -19.62 36.44
CA SER A 176 -14.57 -21.07 36.56
C SER A 176 -14.10 -21.60 35.18
N GLU A 177 -12.86 -22.06 35.01
CA GLU A 177 -12.29 -23.41 35.26
C GLU A 177 -12.55 -24.46 34.16
N GLU A 178 -11.49 -25.19 33.85
CA GLU A 178 -11.25 -26.16 32.76
C GLU A 178 -12.15 -27.41 32.77
N LYS A 179 -12.42 -27.99 31.58
CA LYS A 179 -12.06 -29.40 31.25
C LYS A 179 -12.30 -29.83 29.79
N ASN A 180 -11.45 -30.80 29.41
CA ASN A 180 -11.20 -31.46 28.12
C ASN A 180 -12.33 -32.29 27.45
N GLY A 181 -12.13 -32.49 26.14
CA GLY A 181 -12.50 -33.67 25.32
C GLY A 181 -13.58 -33.35 24.27
N ASP A 182 -13.62 -33.89 23.05
CA ASP A 182 -12.80 -34.79 22.23
C ASP A 182 -13.46 -34.80 20.82
N ALA A 183 -12.66 -35.11 19.80
CA ALA A 183 -13.01 -35.65 18.46
C ALA A 183 -14.11 -35.01 17.58
N GLY A 184 -13.73 -34.68 16.33
CA GLY A 184 -14.70 -34.59 15.24
C GLY A 184 -14.24 -34.03 13.90
N GLY A 185 -13.35 -34.73 13.19
CA GLY A 185 -13.41 -34.80 11.71
C GLY A 185 -12.73 -33.70 10.91
N ALA A 186 -11.43 -33.88 10.66
CA ALA A 186 -10.79 -33.33 9.47
C ALA A 186 -11.36 -34.03 8.21
N SER A 187 -11.99 -33.28 7.31
CA SER A 187 -12.28 -33.76 5.95
C SER A 187 -11.44 -33.00 4.93
N ASN A 188 -10.41 -33.72 4.49
CA ASN A 188 -9.49 -33.47 3.40
C ASN A 188 -10.25 -33.12 2.09
N LEU A 189 -9.96 -31.97 1.48
CA LEU A 189 -10.58 -31.49 0.23
C LEU A 189 -9.53 -31.36 -0.90
N SER A 190 -8.71 -32.40 -1.06
CA SER A 190 -7.79 -32.59 -2.19
C SER A 190 -8.47 -32.84 -3.55
N LYS A 191 -9.66 -32.26 -3.79
CA LYS A 191 -10.43 -32.41 -5.04
C LYS A 191 -10.66 -31.11 -5.82
N TYR A 192 -9.99 -30.02 -5.45
CA TYR A 192 -10.06 -28.74 -6.18
C TYR A 192 -8.70 -28.32 -6.74
N ALA A 193 -7.95 -29.28 -7.29
CA ALA A 193 -6.84 -29.01 -8.20
C ALA A 193 -7.37 -29.12 -9.65
N PRO A 194 -7.25 -28.07 -10.49
CA PRO A 194 -7.56 -28.17 -11.93
C PRO A 194 -6.58 -29.12 -12.63
N SER A 195 -7.07 -29.88 -13.61
CA SER A 195 -6.28 -30.80 -14.46
C SER A 195 -5.93 -30.13 -15.80
N GLU A 196 -4.86 -30.57 -16.46
CA GLU A 196 -4.27 -30.03 -17.70
C GLU A 196 -5.15 -30.07 -18.98
N ASN A 197 -6.48 -30.24 -18.87
CA ASN A 197 -7.39 -30.34 -20.02
C ASN A 197 -8.44 -29.21 -20.10
N ASP A 198 -8.29 -28.12 -19.33
CA ASP A 198 -9.13 -26.93 -19.52
C ASP A 198 -8.70 -26.17 -20.81
N PRO A 199 -9.65 -25.74 -21.66
CA PRO A 199 -9.33 -25.13 -22.94
C PRO A 199 -8.60 -23.79 -22.75
N LYS A 200 -7.39 -23.67 -23.32
CA LYS A 200 -6.69 -22.38 -23.48
C LYS A 200 -7.47 -21.52 -24.47
N THR A 201 -8.26 -20.58 -23.97
CA THR A 201 -8.93 -19.57 -24.80
C THR A 201 -8.28 -18.20 -24.58
N ALA A 202 -7.15 -17.98 -25.25
CA ALA A 202 -6.67 -16.63 -25.55
C ALA A 202 -6.05 -16.68 -26.96
N PRO A 203 -6.55 -15.91 -27.94
CA PRO A 203 -5.84 -15.72 -29.19
C PRO A 203 -4.66 -14.76 -28.96
N GLU A 204 -3.47 -15.12 -29.42
CA GLU A 204 -2.39 -14.16 -29.68
C GLU A 204 -2.77 -13.33 -30.91
N TYR A 205 -2.70 -12.00 -30.88
CA TYR A 205 -2.23 -11.19 -32.02
C TYR A 205 -1.94 -9.72 -31.65
N SER A 206 -1.12 -9.14 -32.51
CA SER A 206 -0.27 -7.94 -32.41
C SER A 206 -0.94 -6.63 -32.88
N SER A 207 -0.67 -5.55 -32.12
CA SER A 207 -0.45 -4.13 -32.49
C SER A 207 -1.37 -3.43 -33.52
N GLY A 208 -2.17 -2.45 -33.03
CA GLY A 208 -2.85 -1.43 -33.86
C GLY A 208 -3.45 -0.26 -33.04
N GLU A 209 -2.71 0.84 -32.91
CA GLU A 209 -2.88 1.93 -31.90
C GLU A 209 -4.07 2.91 -32.07
N LYS A 210 -5.15 2.54 -32.75
CA LYS A 210 -6.44 3.28 -32.62
C LYS A 210 -7.68 2.40 -32.52
N GLN A 211 -7.56 1.13 -32.89
CA GLN A 211 -8.57 0.11 -32.64
C GLN A 211 -8.54 -0.37 -31.18
N GLY A 212 -7.36 -0.32 -30.53
CA GLY A 212 -7.17 -0.89 -29.20
C GLY A 212 -8.05 -0.31 -28.09
N LYS A 213 -8.38 0.99 -28.08
CA LYS A 213 -9.14 1.59 -26.97
C LYS A 213 -10.65 1.32 -27.05
N GLU A 214 -11.23 1.41 -28.26
CA GLU A 214 -12.65 1.06 -28.46
C GLU A 214 -12.87 -0.46 -28.28
N GLU A 215 -11.99 -1.29 -28.83
CA GLU A 215 -12.02 -2.75 -28.64
C GLU A 215 -11.79 -3.13 -27.16
N LEU A 216 -10.90 -2.42 -26.45
CA LEU A 216 -10.72 -2.58 -25.00
C LEU A 216 -11.99 -2.22 -24.24
N PHE A 217 -12.63 -1.09 -24.52
CA PHE A 217 -13.88 -0.73 -23.83
C PHE A 217 -15.03 -1.69 -24.13
N GLU A 218 -15.10 -2.24 -25.33
CA GLU A 218 -16.03 -3.32 -25.66
C GLU A 218 -15.76 -4.57 -24.81
N ARG A 219 -14.49 -5.01 -24.75
CA ARG A 219 -14.03 -6.11 -23.90
C ARG A 219 -14.35 -5.85 -22.41
N LEU A 220 -14.13 -4.63 -21.93
CA LEU A 220 -14.45 -4.24 -20.55
C LEU A 220 -15.96 -4.30 -20.29
N GLY A 221 -16.77 -3.83 -21.24
CA GLY A 221 -18.22 -3.90 -21.19
C GLY A 221 -18.76 -5.34 -21.11
N GLU A 222 -18.09 -6.28 -21.77
CA GLU A 222 -18.38 -7.71 -21.64
C GLU A 222 -17.90 -8.27 -20.28
N LEU A 223 -16.68 -7.92 -19.87
CA LEU A 223 -16.09 -8.39 -18.61
C LEU A 223 -16.92 -8.01 -17.38
N VAL A 224 -17.41 -6.76 -17.30
CA VAL A 224 -18.23 -6.31 -16.16
C VAL A 224 -19.59 -7.01 -16.10
N LYS A 225 -20.04 -7.63 -17.21
CA LYS A 225 -21.28 -8.39 -17.31
C LYS A 225 -21.09 -9.90 -17.25
N ALA A 226 -19.85 -10.39 -17.13
CA ALA A 226 -19.52 -11.82 -17.16
C ALA A 226 -20.17 -12.62 -16.01
N ALA A 227 -20.54 -11.95 -14.92
CA ALA A 227 -21.38 -12.50 -13.86
C ALA A 227 -22.35 -11.42 -13.32
N PRO A 228 -23.46 -11.81 -12.67
CA PRO A 228 -24.42 -10.84 -12.10
C PRO A 228 -23.80 -9.93 -11.04
N VAL A 229 -22.84 -10.45 -10.28
CA VAL A 229 -21.95 -9.68 -9.41
C VAL A 229 -20.52 -9.98 -9.85
N MET A 230 -19.79 -8.96 -10.30
CA MET A 230 -18.40 -9.08 -10.75
C MET A 230 -17.46 -8.28 -9.85
N LEU A 231 -16.42 -8.94 -9.34
CA LEU A 231 -15.38 -8.35 -8.50
C LEU A 231 -14.06 -8.25 -9.26
N PHE A 232 -13.62 -7.03 -9.54
CA PHE A 232 -12.27 -6.76 -10.04
C PHE A 232 -11.36 -6.48 -8.85
N MET A 233 -10.35 -7.34 -8.66
CA MET A 233 -9.54 -7.32 -7.44
C MET A 233 -8.08 -7.64 -7.71
N LYS A 234 -7.22 -7.27 -6.77
CA LYS A 234 -5.80 -7.65 -6.77
C LYS A 234 -5.64 -9.04 -6.19
N GLY A 235 -5.18 -9.97 -7.02
CA GLY A 235 -5.07 -11.38 -6.69
C GLY A 235 -6.36 -12.13 -6.96
N THR A 236 -6.60 -13.22 -6.23
CA THR A 236 -7.77 -14.08 -6.38
C THR A 236 -8.54 -14.21 -5.06
N PRO A 237 -9.82 -14.62 -5.06
CA PRO A 237 -10.56 -14.85 -3.82
C PRO A 237 -9.92 -15.84 -2.84
N SER A 238 -9.11 -16.78 -3.35
CA SER A 238 -8.31 -17.73 -2.56
C SER A 238 -6.96 -17.16 -2.11
N ALA A 239 -6.39 -16.24 -2.89
CA ALA A 239 -5.09 -15.60 -2.61
C ALA A 239 -5.16 -14.10 -2.93
N PRO A 240 -5.84 -13.29 -2.09
CA PRO A 240 -5.91 -11.85 -2.28
C PRO A 240 -4.55 -11.21 -2.02
N GLN A 241 -4.11 -10.33 -2.91
CA GLN A 241 -2.80 -9.67 -2.85
C GLN A 241 -2.89 -8.21 -2.39
N CYS A 242 -4.06 -7.80 -1.91
CA CYS A 242 -4.31 -6.46 -1.40
C CYS A 242 -5.21 -6.51 -0.17
N GLY A 243 -4.94 -5.69 0.84
CA GLY A 243 -5.75 -5.57 2.06
C GLY A 243 -7.23 -5.28 1.78
N PHE A 244 -7.54 -4.35 0.87
CA PHE A 244 -8.91 -4.02 0.48
C PHE A 244 -9.61 -5.14 -0.28
N SER A 245 -8.86 -5.79 -1.19
CA SER A 245 -9.37 -6.96 -1.92
C SER A 245 -9.70 -8.11 -0.95
N ARG A 246 -8.82 -8.35 0.04
CA ARG A 246 -9.06 -9.35 1.09
C ARG A 246 -10.31 -9.03 1.92
N GLN A 247 -10.48 -7.78 2.34
CA GLN A 247 -11.68 -7.37 3.09
C GLN A 247 -12.97 -7.53 2.27
N THR A 248 -12.94 -7.15 0.99
CA THR A 248 -14.10 -7.28 0.07
C THR A 248 -14.51 -8.74 -0.10
N VAL A 249 -13.54 -9.63 -0.35
CA VAL A 249 -13.76 -11.07 -0.43
C VAL A 249 -14.36 -11.63 0.86
N SER A 250 -13.82 -11.24 2.02
CA SER A 250 -14.33 -11.68 3.32
C SER A 250 -15.79 -11.25 3.51
N MET A 251 -16.12 -10.00 3.19
CA MET A 251 -17.47 -9.46 3.36
C MET A 251 -18.49 -10.15 2.44
N LEU A 252 -18.17 -10.30 1.15
CA LEU A 252 -19.05 -11.02 0.21
C LEU A 252 -19.24 -12.49 0.64
N ARG A 253 -18.20 -13.13 1.17
CA ARG A 253 -18.28 -14.51 1.70
C ARG A 253 -19.14 -14.60 2.95
N GLU A 254 -18.99 -13.67 3.89
CA GLU A 254 -19.79 -13.60 5.12
C GLU A 254 -21.28 -13.42 4.81
N LYS A 255 -21.60 -12.56 3.84
CA LYS A 255 -22.96 -12.33 3.35
C LYS A 255 -23.47 -13.43 2.41
N GLY A 256 -22.63 -14.43 2.08
CA GLY A 256 -22.99 -15.55 1.22
C GLY A 256 -23.31 -15.16 -0.23
N VAL A 257 -22.82 -14.01 -0.69
CA VAL A 257 -23.04 -13.49 -2.05
C VAL A 257 -22.18 -14.27 -3.04
N ARG A 258 -22.79 -14.76 -4.13
CA ARG A 258 -22.05 -15.35 -5.25
C ARG A 258 -21.59 -14.26 -6.20
N TYR A 259 -20.33 -14.33 -6.62
CA TYR A 259 -19.73 -13.38 -7.55
C TYR A 259 -18.74 -14.07 -8.49
N GLY A 260 -18.59 -13.54 -9.71
CA GLY A 260 -17.44 -13.77 -10.56
C GLY A 260 -16.31 -12.82 -10.18
N PHE A 261 -15.07 -13.13 -10.55
CA PHE A 261 -13.93 -12.27 -10.25
C PHE A 261 -12.98 -12.15 -11.43
N PHE A 262 -12.21 -11.07 -11.46
CA PHE A 262 -11.10 -10.87 -12.38
C PHE A 262 -9.87 -10.37 -11.60
N ASN A 263 -8.72 -11.00 -11.82
CA ASN A 263 -7.46 -10.58 -11.23
C ASN A 263 -6.81 -9.49 -12.10
N ILE A 264 -6.93 -8.23 -11.68
CA ILE A 264 -6.39 -7.08 -12.43
C ILE A 264 -4.85 -7.03 -12.47
N LEU A 265 -4.17 -7.81 -11.63
CA LEU A 265 -2.70 -7.89 -11.67
C LEU A 265 -2.19 -8.75 -12.83
N ALA A 266 -3.06 -9.53 -13.48
CA ALA A 266 -2.70 -10.39 -14.60
C ALA A 266 -2.82 -9.70 -15.97
N ASP A 267 -3.48 -8.55 -16.04
CA ASP A 267 -3.77 -7.83 -17.28
C ASP A 267 -3.80 -6.32 -16.99
N ASP A 268 -2.69 -5.64 -17.32
CA ASP A 268 -2.53 -4.21 -17.04
C ASP A 268 -3.41 -3.35 -17.95
N GLU A 269 -3.71 -3.80 -19.18
CA GLU A 269 -4.64 -3.10 -20.07
C GLU A 269 -6.06 -3.08 -19.49
N VAL A 270 -6.54 -4.21 -18.97
CA VAL A 270 -7.83 -4.27 -18.26
C VAL A 270 -7.79 -3.43 -16.98
N ARG A 271 -6.69 -3.46 -16.23
CA ARG A 271 -6.53 -2.65 -15.02
C ARG A 271 -6.64 -1.15 -15.29
N GLN A 272 -5.87 -0.63 -16.23
CA GLN A 272 -5.89 0.79 -16.55
C GLN A 272 -7.20 1.17 -17.25
N GLY A 273 -7.66 0.32 -18.19
CA GLY A 273 -8.90 0.54 -18.91
C GLY A 273 -10.12 0.58 -17.99
N LEU A 274 -10.21 -0.24 -16.93
CA LEU A 274 -11.32 -0.20 -15.97
C LEU A 274 -11.40 1.10 -15.19
N LYS A 275 -10.25 1.69 -14.80
CA LYS A 275 -10.24 2.98 -14.12
C LYS A 275 -10.88 4.08 -14.98
N GLU A 276 -10.56 4.06 -16.27
CA GLU A 276 -11.13 4.99 -17.25
C GLU A 276 -12.59 4.66 -17.60
N PHE A 277 -12.92 3.38 -17.76
CA PHE A 277 -14.25 2.90 -18.17
C PHE A 277 -15.32 3.30 -17.16
N SER A 278 -14.98 3.20 -15.88
CA SER A 278 -15.91 3.40 -14.79
C SER A 278 -15.75 4.73 -14.07
N ASP A 279 -14.82 5.57 -14.53
CA ASP A 279 -14.39 6.80 -13.86
C ASP A 279 -14.11 6.57 -12.36
N TRP A 280 -13.40 5.48 -12.05
CA TRP A 280 -13.15 5.04 -10.67
C TRP A 280 -11.67 4.71 -10.43
N PRO A 281 -10.97 5.45 -9.56
CA PRO A 281 -9.51 5.44 -9.51
C PRO A 281 -8.89 4.19 -8.86
N THR A 282 -9.66 3.40 -8.08
CA THR A 282 -9.11 2.40 -7.17
C THR A 282 -9.71 1.01 -7.31
N PHE A 283 -8.98 -0.01 -6.87
CA PHE A 283 -9.48 -1.38 -6.73
C PHE A 283 -9.55 -1.76 -5.24
N PRO A 284 -10.47 -2.66 -4.84
CA PRO A 284 -11.37 -3.45 -5.69
C PRO A 284 -12.54 -2.64 -6.25
N GLN A 285 -13.03 -3.02 -7.43
CA GLN A 285 -14.27 -2.50 -8.01
C GLN A 285 -15.32 -3.61 -8.05
N VAL A 286 -16.54 -3.33 -7.57
CA VAL A 286 -17.67 -4.27 -7.57
C VAL A 286 -18.74 -3.79 -8.54
N TYR A 287 -19.14 -4.67 -9.45
CA TYR A 287 -20.20 -4.43 -10.43
C TYR A 287 -21.39 -5.33 -10.19
N VAL A 288 -22.59 -4.81 -10.44
CA VAL A 288 -23.85 -5.58 -10.40
C VAL A 288 -24.60 -5.33 -11.70
N GLY A 289 -24.90 -6.41 -12.43
CA GLY A 289 -25.57 -6.29 -13.73
C GLY A 289 -24.79 -5.50 -14.79
N GLY A 290 -23.48 -5.33 -14.61
CA GLY A 290 -22.62 -4.51 -15.46
C GLY A 290 -22.53 -3.04 -15.07
N GLU A 291 -23.21 -2.61 -14.00
CA GLU A 291 -23.10 -1.25 -13.45
C GLU A 291 -22.16 -1.24 -12.24
N LEU A 292 -21.32 -0.21 -12.13
CA LEU A 292 -20.40 -0.05 -10.99
C LEU A 292 -21.21 0.29 -9.74
N ILE A 293 -21.04 -0.50 -8.69
CA ILE A 293 -21.51 -0.17 -7.34
C ILE A 293 -20.46 0.70 -6.63
N GLY A 294 -19.19 0.31 -6.69
CA GLY A 294 -18.10 1.08 -6.07
C GLY A 294 -16.98 0.21 -5.51
N GLY A 295 -16.21 0.81 -4.61
CA GLY A 295 -15.11 0.19 -3.87
C GLY A 295 -15.54 -0.49 -2.57
N LEU A 296 -14.56 -0.86 -1.73
CA LEU A 296 -14.83 -1.50 -0.43
C LEU A 296 -15.61 -0.59 0.52
N ASP A 297 -15.30 0.70 0.52
CA ASP A 297 -15.93 1.72 1.36
C ASP A 297 -17.43 1.83 1.07
N ILE A 298 -17.82 2.01 -0.20
CA ILE A 298 -19.22 2.02 -0.62
C ILE A 298 -19.86 0.68 -0.29
N LEU A 299 -19.17 -0.44 -0.59
CA LEU A 299 -19.75 -1.75 -0.32
C LEU A 299 -20.04 -1.99 1.17
N LYS A 300 -19.19 -1.48 2.07
CA LYS A 300 -19.44 -1.52 3.52
C LYS A 300 -20.65 -0.67 3.88
N GLU A 301 -20.70 0.57 3.40
CA GLU A 301 -21.80 1.49 3.65
C GLU A 301 -23.15 0.92 3.17
N GLU A 302 -23.21 0.34 1.97
CA GLU A 302 -24.42 -0.29 1.43
C GLU A 302 -24.89 -1.45 2.32
N PHE A 303 -23.99 -2.31 2.80
CA PHE A 303 -24.36 -3.41 3.71
C PHE A 303 -24.74 -2.96 5.12
N GLU A 304 -24.25 -1.80 5.57
CA GLU A 304 -24.62 -1.19 6.85
C GLU A 304 -25.99 -0.52 6.76
N ASN A 305 -26.28 0.13 5.63
CA ASN A 305 -27.55 0.82 5.37
C ASN A 305 -28.68 -0.14 5.00
N ASP A 306 -28.39 -1.18 4.23
CA ASP A 306 -29.34 -2.21 3.81
C ASP A 306 -28.78 -3.62 4.04
N SER A 307 -29.34 -4.30 5.05
CA SER A 307 -28.96 -5.69 5.34
C SER A 307 -29.33 -6.68 4.23
N ASP A 308 -30.30 -6.32 3.38
CA ASP A 308 -30.77 -7.10 2.24
C ASP A 308 -30.05 -6.75 0.93
N PHE A 309 -29.08 -5.82 0.97
CA PHE A 309 -28.22 -5.51 -0.16
C PHE A 309 -27.57 -6.78 -0.73
N LEU A 310 -27.67 -6.99 -2.05
CA LEU A 310 -27.21 -8.19 -2.78
C LEU A 310 -27.80 -9.55 -2.34
N LYS A 311 -28.87 -9.57 -1.53
CA LYS A 311 -29.48 -10.81 -1.05
C LYS A 311 -30.00 -11.72 -2.15
N ASP A 312 -30.44 -11.16 -3.27
CA ASP A 312 -30.87 -11.92 -4.46
C ASP A 312 -29.74 -12.75 -5.08
N TYR A 313 -28.50 -12.34 -4.85
CA TYR A 313 -27.29 -13.04 -5.30
C TYR A 313 -26.72 -13.98 -4.25
N SER A 314 -27.34 -14.05 -3.05
CA SER A 314 -26.93 -14.96 -1.98
C SER A 314 -27.41 -16.40 -2.21
N VAL A 315 -26.66 -17.37 -1.69
CA VAL A 315 -27.02 -18.81 -1.74
C VAL A 315 -28.35 -19.16 -1.07
N SER A 316 -28.93 -18.25 -0.28
CA SER A 316 -30.19 -18.42 0.43
C SER A 316 -31.43 -18.09 -0.42
N SER A 317 -31.30 -17.21 -1.43
CA SER A 317 -32.44 -16.68 -2.20
C SER A 317 -32.93 -17.63 -3.32
N GLN A 318 -32.04 -18.47 -3.87
CA GLN A 318 -32.39 -19.39 -4.97
C GLN A 318 -33.06 -20.71 -4.56
N ARG A 319 -33.47 -20.90 -3.29
CA ARG A 319 -34.28 -22.08 -2.91
C ARG A 319 -35.77 -21.93 -3.19
N ASN A 320 -36.27 -20.76 -3.60
CA ASN A 320 -37.70 -20.48 -3.66
C ASN A 320 -38.28 -20.11 -5.05
N SER A 321 -37.51 -20.18 -6.14
CA SER A 321 -38.05 -20.08 -7.50
C SER A 321 -38.04 -21.46 -8.17
N GLY A 322 -39.20 -22.10 -8.19
CA GLY A 322 -39.40 -23.47 -8.65
C GLY A 322 -39.06 -23.72 -10.14
N GLY A 323 -38.68 -24.95 -10.41
CA GLY A 323 -38.58 -25.59 -11.72
C GLY A 323 -38.46 -27.12 -11.57
N PRO A 324 -38.85 -27.92 -12.58
CA PRO A 324 -40.04 -28.77 -12.53
C PRO A 324 -39.79 -30.18 -11.99
N ALA A 325 -40.89 -30.82 -11.56
CA ALA A 325 -40.94 -32.24 -11.25
C ALA A 325 -40.42 -33.07 -12.44
N ALA A 326 -39.40 -33.88 -12.17
CA ALA A 326 -38.88 -34.86 -13.12
C ALA A 326 -39.97 -35.86 -13.52
N PRO A 327 -40.06 -36.27 -14.80
CA PRO A 327 -41.05 -37.25 -15.23
C PRO A 327 -40.71 -38.63 -14.66
N GLN A 328 -41.71 -39.26 -14.03
CA GLN A 328 -41.66 -40.67 -13.65
C GLN A 328 -41.44 -41.54 -14.89
N GLN A 329 -40.34 -42.27 -14.89
CA GLN A 329 -40.00 -43.23 -15.93
C GLN A 329 -40.83 -44.50 -15.72
N GLN A 330 -41.81 -44.70 -16.60
CA GLN A 330 -42.62 -45.92 -16.70
C GLN A 330 -41.75 -47.04 -17.28
N ALA A 331 -41.55 -48.10 -16.51
CA ALA A 331 -40.93 -49.34 -16.99
C ALA A 331 -41.83 -49.99 -18.05
N LYS A 332 -41.26 -50.30 -19.22
CA LYS A 332 -41.85 -51.21 -20.20
C LYS A 332 -40.91 -52.39 -20.43
N ALA A 333 -41.51 -53.56 -20.34
CA ALA A 333 -40.93 -54.88 -20.49
C ALA A 333 -40.33 -55.13 -21.88
N ALA A 334 -39.26 -55.92 -21.90
CA ALA A 334 -38.93 -56.91 -22.90
C ALA A 334 -38.18 -58.05 -22.21
#